data_AF-A0A6M3K3Z1-F1
#
_entry.id   AF-A0A6M3K3Z1-F1
#
_cell.length_a   1.000
_cell.length_b   1.000
_cell.length_c   1.000
_cell.angle_alpha   90.00
_cell.angle_beta   90.00
_cell.angle_gamma   90.00
#
_symmetry.space_group_name_H-M   'P 1'
#
loop_
_entity.id
_entity.type
_entity.pdbx_description
1 polymer ?
#
loop_
_entity_poly.entity_id
_entity_poly.type
_entity_poly.pdbx_seq_one_letter_code
_entity_poly.pdbx_strand_id
1 'polypeptide(L)'
;MVALFITLDMFEIGRHHLNINGYLTLLKLQHDEEGKTFPYVPDENSITNLLERRMIRWDDENKKYFLDVEGKKVFDPGEDLFEEFFAIFPNAVDTGFGKRAISAKDPNSISGKNTHDIWRRVTKNKPNLQGKIIDGLKRELEHRRANNSMAYLQGIDTWLRQATWEKWEDIPDKKVSTGYTKL
;
A
#
# COMPACT_ATOMS: atom_id res chain seq x y z
N MET A 1 33.47 -0.16 -10.49
CA MET A 1 32.30 -0.99 -10.14
C MET A 1 31.24 -0.08 -9.56
N VAL A 2 30.06 -0.03 -10.18
CA VAL A 2 28.89 0.63 -9.57
C VAL A 2 28.27 -0.38 -8.60
N ALA A 3 28.10 0.00 -7.33
CA ALA A 3 27.41 -0.83 -6.37
C ALA A 3 25.91 -0.84 -6.70
N LEU A 4 25.36 -2.03 -6.97
CA LEU A 4 23.92 -2.20 -7.14
C LEU A 4 23.30 -2.46 -5.77
N PHE A 5 22.43 -1.56 -5.32
CA PHE A 5 21.62 -1.76 -4.12
C PHE A 5 20.24 -2.28 -4.54
N ILE A 6 19.90 -3.49 -4.10
CA ILE A 6 18.59 -4.09 -4.32
C ILE A 6 17.83 -4.01 -3.00
N THR A 7 16.63 -3.42 -3.03
CA THR A 7 15.72 -3.45 -1.89
C THR A 7 14.74 -4.59 -2.09
N LEU A 8 14.71 -5.54 -1.15
CA LEU A 8 13.74 -6.63 -1.18
C LEU A 8 12.46 -6.20 -0.47
N ASP A 9 11.33 -6.37 -1.14
CA ASP A 9 10.03 -6.18 -0.50
C ASP A 9 9.65 -7.46 0.27
N MET A 10 10.10 -7.54 1.52
CA MET A 10 9.82 -8.67 2.42
C MET A 10 8.32 -8.90 2.61
N PHE A 11 7.49 -7.88 2.40
CA PHE A 11 6.05 -8.02 2.47
C PHE A 11 5.52 -8.79 1.27
N GLU A 12 5.91 -8.42 0.05
CA GLU A 12 5.48 -9.13 -1.17
C GLU A 12 5.98 -10.57 -1.19
N ILE A 13 7.20 -10.80 -0.67
CA ILE A 13 7.73 -12.15 -0.45
C ILE A 13 6.78 -12.96 0.44
N GLY A 14 6.36 -12.41 1.57
CA GLY A 14 5.43 -13.06 2.50
C GLY A 14 4.03 -13.26 1.91
N ARG A 15 3.45 -12.22 1.29
CA ARG A 15 2.09 -12.21 0.70
C ARG A 15 1.94 -13.27 -0.37
N HIS A 16 2.95 -13.39 -1.23
CA HIS A 16 2.95 -14.36 -2.31
C HIS A 16 3.60 -15.69 -1.89
N HIS A 17 3.85 -15.94 -0.60
CA HIS A 17 4.50 -17.17 -0.13
C HIS A 17 5.73 -17.55 -0.97
N LEU A 18 6.53 -16.55 -1.35
CA LEU A 18 7.76 -16.72 -2.08
C LEU A 18 8.90 -16.89 -1.07
N ASN A 19 9.93 -17.62 -1.46
CA ASN A 19 11.23 -17.49 -0.80
C ASN A 19 12.03 -16.37 -1.50
N ILE A 20 13.16 -15.99 -0.93
CA ILE A 20 14.00 -14.90 -1.46
C ILE A 20 14.44 -15.19 -2.91
N ASN A 21 14.85 -16.42 -3.21
CA ASN A 21 15.30 -16.80 -4.54
C ASN A 21 14.18 -16.75 -5.59
N GLY A 22 12.97 -17.17 -5.23
CA GLY A 22 11.78 -17.07 -6.06
C GLY A 22 11.46 -15.61 -6.39
N TYR A 23 11.49 -14.73 -5.39
CA TYR A 23 11.29 -13.29 -5.61
C TYR A 23 12.40 -12.68 -6.49
N LEU A 24 13.66 -12.99 -6.22
CA LEU A 24 14.79 -12.53 -7.05
C LEU A 24 14.70 -13.04 -8.49
N THR A 25 14.16 -14.24 -8.69
CA THR A 25 13.92 -14.81 -10.03
C THR A 25 12.86 -14.01 -10.77
N LEU A 26 11.72 -13.71 -10.13
CA LEU A 26 10.70 -12.85 -10.72
C LEU A 26 11.24 -11.45 -11.03
N LEU A 27 12.04 -10.89 -10.12
CA LEU A 27 12.64 -9.57 -10.29
C LEU A 27 13.64 -9.55 -11.45
N LYS A 28 14.46 -10.59 -11.61
CA LYS A 28 15.35 -10.77 -12.77
C LYS A 28 14.56 -10.75 -14.07
N LEU A 29 13.46 -11.50 -14.15
CA LEU A 29 12.64 -11.58 -15.36
C LEU A 29 11.92 -10.26 -15.66
N GLN A 30 11.44 -9.54 -14.65
CA GLN A 30 10.88 -8.19 -14.80
C GLN A 30 11.91 -7.23 -15.42
N HIS A 31 13.14 -7.25 -14.90
CA HIS A 31 14.24 -6.43 -15.44
C HIS A 31 14.60 -6.83 -16.87
N ASP A 32 14.59 -8.11 -17.21
CA ASP A 32 14.86 -8.60 -18.57
C ASP A 32 13.78 -8.15 -19.57
N GLU A 33 12.50 -8.16 -19.17
CA GLU A 33 11.39 -7.62 -19.98
C GLU A 33 11.56 -6.11 -20.22
N GLU A 34 12.17 -5.38 -19.29
CA GLU A 34 12.50 -3.96 -19.39
C GLU A 34 13.85 -3.68 -20.12
N GLY A 35 14.54 -4.72 -20.59
CA GLY A 35 15.85 -4.60 -21.25
C GLY A 35 16.99 -4.18 -20.32
N LYS A 36 16.84 -4.38 -19.01
CA LYS A 36 17.83 -4.05 -17.97
C LYS A 36 18.60 -5.30 -17.55
N THR A 37 19.87 -5.13 -17.22
CA THR A 37 20.67 -6.20 -16.61
C THR A 37 20.39 -6.32 -15.12
N PHE A 38 20.32 -7.55 -14.61
CA PHE A 38 20.19 -7.84 -13.18
C PHE A 38 21.12 -9.00 -12.80
N PRO A 39 22.05 -8.81 -11.85
CA PRO A 39 23.16 -9.74 -11.58
C PRO A 39 22.73 -10.89 -10.66
N TYR A 40 21.75 -11.67 -11.11
CA TYR A 40 21.25 -12.84 -10.41
C TYR A 40 20.99 -13.96 -11.40
N VAL A 41 21.39 -15.18 -11.02
CA VAL A 41 21.16 -16.40 -11.80
C VAL A 41 20.16 -17.25 -11.03
N PRO A 42 18.95 -17.48 -11.58
CA PRO A 42 17.95 -18.33 -10.94
C PRO A 42 18.44 -19.78 -10.77
N ASP A 43 18.15 -20.37 -9.62
CA ASP A 43 18.35 -21.81 -9.40
C ASP A 43 17.18 -22.64 -9.96
N GLU A 44 17.45 -23.90 -10.30
CA GLU A 44 16.45 -24.81 -10.91
C GLU A 44 15.24 -25.06 -10.01
N ASN A 45 15.41 -25.09 -8.69
CA ASN A 45 14.29 -25.30 -7.76
C ASN A 45 13.36 -24.09 -7.76
N SER A 46 13.91 -22.88 -7.75
CA SER A 46 13.13 -21.64 -7.87
C SER A 46 12.37 -21.57 -9.18
N ILE A 47 13.01 -21.92 -10.30
CA ILE A 47 12.35 -21.96 -11.62
C ILE A 47 11.20 -22.98 -11.63
N THR A 48 11.46 -24.21 -11.17
CA THR A 48 10.44 -25.28 -11.10
C THR A 48 9.25 -24.84 -10.24
N ASN A 49 9.51 -24.30 -9.05
CA ASN A 49 8.44 -23.84 -8.16
C ASN A 49 7.60 -22.72 -8.78
N LEU A 50 8.23 -21.76 -9.46
CA LEU A 50 7.51 -20.65 -10.10
C LEU A 50 6.69 -21.10 -11.32
N LEU A 51 7.16 -22.11 -12.07
CA LEU A 51 6.41 -22.73 -13.17
C LEU A 51 5.16 -23.45 -12.66
N GLU A 52 5.30 -24.29 -11.62
CA GLU A 52 4.19 -25.01 -10.99
C GLU A 52 3.10 -24.05 -10.48
N ARG A 53 3.54 -22.89 -10.00
CA ARG A 53 2.67 -21.82 -9.50
C ARG A 53 2.14 -20.89 -10.58
N ARG A 54 2.47 -21.14 -11.86
CA ARG A 54 2.08 -20.30 -13.01
C ARG A 54 2.46 -18.83 -12.87
N MET A 55 3.59 -18.57 -12.19
CA MET A 55 4.13 -17.22 -12.04
C MET A 55 5.11 -16.89 -13.17
N ILE A 56 5.72 -17.92 -13.77
CA ILE A 56 6.54 -17.80 -14.97
C ILE A 56 6.09 -18.82 -16.01
N ARG A 57 6.47 -18.60 -17.26
CA ARG A 57 6.24 -19.50 -18.38
C ARG A 57 7.48 -19.63 -19.25
N TRP A 58 7.68 -20.79 -19.84
CA TRP A 58 8.71 -21.02 -20.85
C TRP A 58 8.20 -20.58 -22.22
N ASP A 59 9.05 -19.91 -22.99
CA ASP A 59 8.81 -19.57 -24.39
C ASP A 59 9.76 -20.37 -25.27
N ASP A 60 9.19 -21.24 -26.10
CA ASP A 60 9.93 -22.12 -26.99
C ASP A 60 10.59 -21.40 -28.16
N GLU A 61 10.06 -20.27 -28.60
CA GLU A 61 10.63 -19.51 -29.72
C GLU A 61 11.90 -18.80 -29.27
N ASN A 62 11.81 -18.14 -28.10
CA ASN A 62 12.91 -17.34 -27.57
C ASN A 62 13.85 -18.11 -26.64
N LYS A 63 13.54 -19.38 -26.34
CA LYS A 63 14.30 -20.25 -25.42
C LYS A 63 14.60 -19.58 -24.08
N LYS A 64 13.60 -18.90 -23.51
CA LYS A 64 13.72 -18.20 -22.22
C LYS A 64 12.42 -18.22 -21.43
N TYR A 65 12.54 -17.93 -20.14
CA TYR A 65 11.39 -17.73 -19.26
C TYR A 65 10.88 -16.30 -19.34
N PHE A 66 9.57 -16.14 -19.13
CA PHE A 66 8.88 -14.85 -19.02
C PHE A 66 7.96 -14.86 -17.80
N LEU A 67 7.62 -13.67 -17.32
CA LEU A 67 6.59 -13.54 -16.30
C LEU A 67 5.22 -13.89 -16.91
N ASP A 68 4.47 -14.71 -16.20
CA ASP A 68 3.06 -14.93 -16.47
C ASP A 68 2.21 -13.92 -15.65
N VAL A 69 0.90 -13.91 -15.84
CA VAL A 69 -0.03 -12.97 -15.19
C VAL A 69 0.14 -12.97 -13.67
N GLU A 70 0.28 -14.14 -13.03
CA GLU A 70 0.48 -14.23 -11.57
C GLU A 70 1.87 -13.73 -11.12
N GLY A 71 2.89 -13.88 -11.97
CA GLY A 71 4.22 -13.33 -11.69
C GLY A 71 4.23 -11.81 -11.77
N LYS A 72 3.50 -11.24 -12.74
CA LYS A 72 3.36 -9.79 -12.91
C LYS A 72 2.62 -9.14 -11.74
N LYS A 73 1.64 -9.82 -11.15
CA LYS A 73 0.90 -9.34 -9.97
C LYS A 73 1.80 -9.08 -8.76
N VAL A 74 2.96 -9.72 -8.64
CA VAL A 74 3.92 -9.46 -7.56
C VAL A 74 4.49 -8.05 -7.64
N PHE A 75 4.52 -7.46 -8.84
CA PHE A 75 5.01 -6.11 -9.09
C PHE A 75 3.89 -5.12 -9.44
N ASP A 76 2.65 -5.59 -9.52
CA ASP A 76 1.50 -4.74 -9.74
C ASP A 76 1.28 -3.91 -8.47
N PRO A 77 1.22 -2.56 -8.57
CA PRO A 77 0.87 -1.71 -7.43
C PRO A 77 -0.49 -2.05 -6.80
N GLY A 78 -1.29 -2.93 -7.40
CA GLY A 78 -2.60 -3.32 -6.89
C GLY A 78 -3.62 -2.20 -7.02
N GLU A 79 -4.81 -2.42 -6.46
CA GLU A 79 -5.88 -1.42 -6.52
C GLU A 79 -5.50 -0.17 -5.70
N ASP A 80 -5.66 1.00 -6.32
CA ASP A 80 -5.50 2.28 -5.65
C ASP A 80 -6.77 2.61 -4.85
N LEU A 81 -6.69 2.43 -3.54
CA LEU A 81 -7.77 2.66 -2.58
C LEU A 81 -7.98 4.14 -2.24
N PHE A 82 -7.42 5.07 -3.03
CA PHE A 82 -7.59 6.51 -2.82
C PHE A 82 -9.07 6.91 -2.77
N GLU A 83 -9.90 6.41 -3.70
CA GLU A 83 -11.32 6.76 -3.72
C GLU A 83 -12.06 6.27 -2.46
N GLU A 84 -11.72 5.08 -1.96
CA GLU A 84 -12.26 4.57 -0.68
C GLU A 84 -11.83 5.50 0.47
N PHE A 85 -10.54 5.79 0.58
CA PHE A 85 -10.01 6.70 1.59
C PHE A 85 -10.71 8.07 1.55
N PHE A 86 -10.84 8.65 0.36
CA PHE A 86 -11.43 9.97 0.14
C PHE A 86 -12.92 9.99 0.48
N ALA A 87 -13.66 8.92 0.17
CA ALA A 87 -15.08 8.80 0.49
C ALA A 87 -15.34 8.68 2.00
N ILE A 88 -14.41 8.08 2.76
CA ILE A 88 -14.51 7.94 4.21
C ILE A 88 -14.16 9.26 4.92
N PHE A 89 -13.21 10.02 4.37
CA PHE A 89 -12.74 11.26 5.00
C PHE A 89 -13.83 12.34 4.98
N PRO A 90 -14.20 12.94 6.12
CA PRO A 90 -15.28 13.93 6.15
C PRO A 90 -14.93 15.18 5.34
N ASN A 91 -15.89 15.74 4.62
CA ASN A 91 -15.70 17.01 3.91
C ASN A 91 -15.65 18.21 4.85
N ALA A 92 -16.42 18.16 5.95
CA ALA A 92 -16.46 19.21 6.96
C ALA A 92 -16.75 18.62 8.34
N VAL A 93 -16.34 19.33 9.38
CA VAL A 93 -16.57 18.98 10.79
C VAL A 93 -17.22 20.13 11.53
N ASP A 94 -18.03 19.81 12.54
CA ASP A 94 -18.64 20.81 13.43
C ASP A 94 -17.61 21.28 14.47
N THR A 95 -17.53 22.59 14.70
CA THR A 95 -16.61 23.22 15.67
C THR A 95 -17.33 23.84 16.86
N GLY A 96 -18.66 23.67 16.97
CA GLY A 96 -19.50 24.33 17.97
C GLY A 96 -19.85 25.78 17.62
N PHE A 97 -19.04 26.45 16.80
CA PHE A 97 -19.30 27.78 16.25
C PHE A 97 -19.76 27.75 14.78
N GLY A 98 -19.77 26.57 14.16
CA GLY A 98 -20.10 26.38 12.76
C GLY A 98 -19.42 25.16 12.17
N LYS A 99 -19.34 25.10 10.84
CA LYS A 99 -18.68 24.00 10.12
C LYS A 99 -17.35 24.46 9.56
N ARG A 100 -16.30 23.66 9.78
CA ARG A 100 -14.97 23.84 9.17
C ARG A 100 -14.81 22.82 8.05
N ALA A 101 -14.55 23.29 6.82
CA ALA A 101 -14.18 22.43 5.71
C ALA A 101 -12.78 21.83 5.92
N ILE A 102 -12.62 20.54 5.69
CA ILE A 102 -11.37 19.81 5.90
C ILE A 102 -10.95 18.91 4.73
N SER A 103 -11.84 18.70 3.76
CA SER A 103 -11.56 18.03 2.48
C SER A 103 -12.39 18.64 1.36
N ALA A 104 -11.95 18.45 0.11
CA ALA A 104 -12.75 18.77 -1.07
C ALA A 104 -13.90 17.77 -1.20
N LYS A 105 -15.03 18.20 -1.77
CA LYS A 105 -16.19 17.33 -1.98
C LYS A 105 -15.97 16.27 -3.07
N ASP A 106 -15.17 16.59 -4.08
CA ASP A 106 -14.95 15.76 -5.27
C ASP A 106 -13.46 15.40 -5.39
N PRO A 107 -13.12 14.10 -5.45
CA PRO A 107 -11.74 13.66 -5.65
C PRO A 107 -11.14 14.14 -6.99
N ASN A 108 -11.96 14.45 -7.99
CA ASN A 108 -11.52 14.93 -9.30
C ASN A 108 -11.30 16.46 -9.38
N SER A 109 -11.62 17.19 -8.31
CA SER A 109 -11.31 18.62 -8.19
C SER A 109 -9.80 18.86 -8.17
N ILE A 110 -9.35 20.11 -8.40
CA ILE A 110 -7.91 20.45 -8.31
C ILE A 110 -7.35 20.08 -6.93
N SER A 111 -8.10 20.37 -5.86
CA SER A 111 -7.70 20.00 -4.50
C SER A 111 -7.68 18.48 -4.31
N GLY A 112 -8.68 17.76 -4.81
CA GLY A 112 -8.74 16.30 -4.72
C GLY A 112 -7.58 15.62 -5.46
N LYS A 113 -7.22 16.10 -6.65
CA LYS A 113 -6.04 15.64 -7.41
C LYS A 113 -4.74 15.89 -6.64
N ASN A 114 -4.59 17.06 -6.01
CA ASN A 114 -3.44 17.34 -5.14
C ASN A 114 -3.37 16.39 -3.93
N THR A 115 -4.52 16.07 -3.32
CA THR A 115 -4.61 15.06 -2.26
C THR A 115 -4.22 13.67 -2.77
N HIS A 116 -4.63 13.30 -3.99
CA HIS A 116 -4.23 12.03 -4.61
C HIS A 116 -2.72 11.94 -4.85
N ASP A 117 -2.08 13.05 -5.25
CA ASP A 117 -0.62 13.11 -5.38
C ASP A 117 0.11 12.94 -4.03
N ILE A 118 -0.48 13.43 -2.94
CA ILE A 118 0.03 13.18 -1.59
C ILE A 118 -0.14 11.69 -1.26
N TRP A 119 -1.34 11.14 -1.49
CA TRP A 119 -1.65 9.73 -1.26
C TRP A 119 -0.64 8.81 -1.94
N ARG A 120 -0.44 8.94 -3.25
CA ARG A 120 0.50 8.11 -4.02
C ARG A 120 1.93 8.20 -3.49
N ARG A 121 2.37 9.40 -3.09
CA ARG A 121 3.71 9.61 -2.53
C ARG A 121 3.88 9.01 -1.14
N VAL A 122 2.85 9.10 -0.30
CA VAL A 122 2.84 8.53 1.05
C VAL A 122 2.78 7.01 0.97
N THR A 123 1.86 6.47 0.18
CA THR A 123 1.61 5.03 0.10
C THR A 123 2.61 4.32 -0.78
N LYS A 124 3.28 5.05 -1.69
CA LYS A 124 4.12 4.51 -2.77
C LYS A 124 3.38 3.44 -3.56
N ASN A 125 2.07 3.63 -3.72
CA ASN A 125 1.13 2.68 -4.32
C ASN A 125 1.18 1.28 -3.68
N LYS A 126 1.49 1.16 -2.38
CA LYS A 126 1.50 -0.14 -1.68
C LYS A 126 0.11 -0.43 -1.09
N PRO A 127 -0.65 -1.42 -1.58
CA PRO A 127 -2.04 -1.67 -1.15
C PRO A 127 -2.19 -1.89 0.36
N ASN A 128 -1.21 -2.54 0.99
CA ASN A 128 -1.28 -2.83 2.43
C ASN A 128 -1.13 -1.57 3.28
N LEU A 129 -0.26 -0.65 2.84
CA LEU A 129 -0.14 0.66 3.51
C LEU A 129 -1.42 1.47 3.29
N GLN A 130 -1.99 1.44 2.09
CA GLN A 130 -3.28 2.07 1.80
C GLN A 130 -4.38 1.53 2.73
N GLY A 131 -4.48 0.21 2.90
CA GLY A 131 -5.41 -0.43 3.82
C GLY A 131 -5.19 -0.02 5.28
N LYS A 132 -3.94 -0.02 5.76
CA LYS A 132 -3.60 0.44 7.12
C LYS A 132 -4.02 1.90 7.37
N ILE A 133 -3.82 2.77 6.39
CA ILE A 133 -4.21 4.17 6.47
C ILE A 133 -5.74 4.29 6.61
N ILE A 134 -6.48 3.53 5.80
CA ILE A 134 -7.95 3.49 5.85
C ILE A 134 -8.45 2.97 7.20
N ASP A 135 -7.86 1.90 7.73
CA ASP A 135 -8.21 1.35 9.04
C ASP A 135 -7.94 2.35 10.18
N GLY A 136 -6.78 3.02 10.15
CA GLY A 136 -6.44 4.07 11.10
C GLY A 136 -7.44 5.23 11.06
N LEU A 137 -7.86 5.65 9.85
CA LEU A 137 -8.91 6.67 9.69
C LEU A 137 -10.24 6.20 10.29
N LYS A 138 -10.68 4.96 10.01
CA LYS A 138 -11.92 4.40 10.55
C LYS A 138 -11.92 4.43 12.09
N ARG A 139 -10.82 4.02 12.71
CA ARG A 139 -10.64 4.04 14.18
C ARG A 139 -10.64 5.44 14.76
N GLU A 140 -9.94 6.38 14.13
CA GLU A 140 -9.95 7.79 14.56
C GLU A 140 -11.36 8.37 14.53
N LEU A 141 -12.07 8.18 13.43
CA LEU A 141 -13.43 8.69 13.27
C LEU A 141 -14.36 8.08 14.32
N GLU A 142 -14.23 6.79 14.64
CA GLU A 142 -15.00 6.16 15.71
C GLU A 142 -14.68 6.78 17.09
N HIS A 143 -13.40 6.91 17.43
CA HIS A 143 -12.97 7.48 18.70
C HIS A 143 -13.46 8.93 18.86
N ARG A 144 -13.30 9.76 17.82
CA ARG A 144 -13.72 11.16 17.86
C ARG A 144 -15.24 11.34 17.95
N ARG A 145 -16.01 10.46 17.31
CA ARG A 145 -17.48 10.43 17.47
C ARG A 145 -17.87 10.09 18.90
N ALA A 146 -17.22 9.09 19.50
CA ALA A 146 -17.50 8.67 20.87
C ALA A 146 -17.18 9.77 21.90
N ASN A 147 -16.11 10.54 21.66
CA ASN A 147 -15.62 11.56 22.59
C ASN A 147 -16.02 13.00 22.23
N ASN A 148 -16.93 13.18 21.27
CA ASN A 148 -17.37 14.49 20.76
C ASN A 148 -16.21 15.44 20.39
N SER A 149 -15.13 14.90 19.81
CA SER A 149 -13.88 15.61 19.53
C SER A 149 -13.59 15.74 18.02
N MET A 150 -14.65 15.69 17.21
CA MET A 150 -14.57 15.76 15.75
C MET A 150 -14.06 17.12 15.24
N ALA A 151 -14.29 18.20 15.99
CA ALA A 151 -13.81 19.54 15.68
C ALA A 151 -12.28 19.61 15.47
N TYR A 152 -11.54 18.70 16.11
CA TYR A 152 -10.08 18.63 16.10
C TYR A 152 -9.50 17.73 15.00
N LEU A 153 -10.34 17.15 14.13
CA LEU A 153 -9.86 16.36 12.99
C LEU A 153 -9.07 17.26 12.03
N GLN A 154 -7.88 16.83 11.64
CA GLN A 154 -7.02 17.60 10.74
C GLN A 154 -7.60 17.67 9.32
N GLY A 155 -7.14 18.63 8.52
CA GLY A 155 -7.41 18.65 7.07
C GLY A 155 -6.80 17.41 6.40
N ILE A 156 -7.46 16.88 5.36
CA ILE A 156 -7.08 15.61 4.69
C ILE A 156 -5.60 15.56 4.28
N ASP A 157 -5.10 16.64 3.70
CA ASP A 157 -3.70 16.74 3.28
C ASP A 157 -2.73 16.75 4.45
N THR A 158 -3.09 17.45 5.54
CA THR A 158 -2.26 17.51 6.76
C THR A 158 -2.25 16.16 7.44
N TRP A 159 -3.41 15.53 7.54
CA TRP A 159 -3.60 14.22 8.14
C TRP A 159 -2.73 13.16 7.46
N LEU A 160 -2.73 13.15 6.12
CA LEU A 160 -1.88 12.26 5.31
C LEU A 160 -0.39 12.57 5.46
N ARG A 161 0.00 13.85 5.34
CA ARG A 161 1.42 14.25 5.39
C ARG A 161 2.06 14.00 6.75
N GLN A 162 1.29 14.09 7.83
CA GLN A 162 1.77 13.89 9.20
C GLN A 162 1.69 12.44 9.67
N ALA A 163 1.37 11.50 8.78
CA ALA A 163 1.21 10.09 9.13
C ALA A 163 0.25 9.85 10.30
N THR A 164 -0.86 10.59 10.36
CA THR A 164 -1.70 10.63 11.56
C THR A 164 -2.31 9.26 11.91
N TRP A 165 -2.51 8.39 10.91
CA TRP A 165 -2.98 7.01 11.11
C TRP A 165 -2.09 6.19 12.05
N GLU A 166 -0.79 6.47 12.12
CA GLU A 166 0.17 5.72 12.96
C GLU A 166 -0.23 5.77 14.45
N LYS A 167 -0.88 6.84 14.89
CA LYS A 167 -1.39 7.00 16.26
C LYS A 167 -2.58 6.09 16.58
N TRP A 168 -3.19 5.51 15.56
CA TRP A 168 -4.42 4.72 15.64
C TRP A 168 -4.19 3.24 15.28
N GLU A 169 -2.95 2.84 14.99
CA GLU A 169 -2.61 1.45 14.65
C GLU A 169 -2.78 0.51 15.85
N ASP A 170 -2.47 0.97 17.06
CA ASP A 170 -2.50 0.17 18.29
C ASP A 170 -3.85 0.21 19.04
N ILE A 171 -4.86 0.91 18.52
CA ILE A 171 -6.17 0.97 19.18
C ILE A 171 -7.00 -0.24 18.75
N PRO A 172 -7.35 -1.16 19.68
CA PRO A 172 -8.15 -2.34 19.34
C PRO A 172 -9.54 -1.93 18.86
N ASP A 173 -10.07 -2.65 17.88
CA ASP A 173 -11.49 -2.53 17.54
C ASP A 173 -12.32 -2.87 18.78
N LYS A 174 -13.35 -2.06 19.10
CA LYS A 174 -14.15 -2.17 20.34
C LYS A 174 -14.79 -3.55 20.61
N LYS A 175 -14.72 -4.50 19.66
CA LYS A 175 -15.18 -5.87 19.86
C LYS A 175 -14.28 -6.69 20.80
N VAL A 176 -13.07 -6.22 21.13
CA VAL A 176 -12.17 -6.88 22.09
C VAL A 176 -11.47 -5.82 22.95
N SER A 177 -12.16 -5.21 23.92
CA SER A 177 -11.50 -4.35 24.92
C SER A 177 -11.65 -4.92 26.33
N THR A 178 -10.67 -5.72 26.74
CA THR A 178 -10.34 -5.91 28.15
C THR A 178 -8.92 -5.41 28.35
N GLY A 179 -8.79 -4.23 28.97
CA GLY A 179 -7.54 -3.73 29.53
C GLY A 179 -6.43 -3.41 28.51
N TYR A 180 -6.47 -2.22 27.93
CA TYR A 180 -5.23 -1.59 27.46
C TYR A 180 -4.87 -0.43 28.38
N THR A 181 -3.66 -0.50 28.94
CA THR A 181 -3.00 0.61 29.63
C THR A 181 -1.66 0.84 28.98
N LYS A 182 -1.52 2.03 28.36
CA LYS A 182 -0.24 2.72 28.35
C LYS A 182 -0.50 4.22 28.55
N LEU A 183 -0.12 4.63 29.77
CA LEU A 183 0.03 5.96 30.41
C LEU A 183 -0.72 7.14 29.81
#